data_AF-A0A7K8D4V7-F1
#
_entry.id   AF-A0A7K8D4V7-F1
#
_cell.length_a   1.000
_cell.length_b   1.000
_cell.length_c   1.000
_cell.angle_alpha   90.00
_cell.angle_beta   90.00
_cell.angle_gamma   90.00
#
_symmetry.space_group_name_H-M   'P 1'
#
loop_
_entity.id
_entity.type
_entity.pdbx_description
1 polymer ?
#
loop_
_entity_poly.entity_id
_entity_poly.type
_entity_poly.pdbx_seq_one_letter_code
_entity_poly.pdbx_strand_id
1 'polypeptide(L)' 'LLLLLLPLPVPPVRAAAAARPSFVLVLADDLGFGDLGSYGHPSSATPHLDRL' A
#
# COMPACT_ATOMS: atom_id res chain seq x y z
N LEU A 1 1.00 48.55 24.28
CA LEU A 1 2.22 48.24 23.49
C LEU A 1 2.90 46.94 23.93
N LEU A 2 3.00 46.63 25.24
CA LEU A 2 3.68 45.43 25.76
C LEU A 2 2.98 44.07 25.48
N LEU A 3 1.67 44.08 25.18
CA LEU A 3 0.89 42.87 24.86
C LEU A 3 1.13 42.31 23.45
N LEU A 4 1.83 43.04 22.56
CA LEU A 4 1.98 42.67 21.16
C LEU A 4 3.12 41.67 20.88
N LEU A 5 3.89 41.30 21.91
CA LEU A 5 5.11 40.48 21.80
C LEU A 5 4.99 39.08 22.42
N LEU A 6 3.80 38.67 22.90
CA LEU A 6 3.64 37.33 23.45
C LEU A 6 3.61 36.29 22.31
N PRO A 7 4.55 35.33 22.24
CA PRO A 7 4.54 34.31 21.20
C PRO A 7 3.31 33.41 21.39
N LEU A 8 2.49 33.30 20.34
CA LEU A 8 1.35 32.38 20.32
C LEU A 8 1.88 30.94 20.40
N PRO A 9 1.30 30.07 21.25
CA PRO A 9 1.68 28.68 21.31
C PRO A 9 1.33 28.01 19.99
N VAL A 10 2.35 27.58 19.25
CA VAL A 10 2.18 26.82 18.00
C VAL A 10 1.94 25.35 18.38
N PRO A 11 0.78 24.77 18.05
CA PRO A 11 0.54 23.37 18.33
C PRO A 11 1.54 22.50 17.55
N PRO A 12 2.08 21.44 18.14
CA PRO A 12 3.00 20.55 17.44
C PRO A 12 2.23 19.88 16.29
N VAL A 13 2.70 20.07 15.06
CA VAL A 13 2.27 19.26 13.93
C VAL A 13 2.78 17.85 14.16
N ARG A 14 1.90 16.96 14.59
CA ARG A 14 2.19 15.52 14.62
C ARG A 14 2.28 15.04 13.19
N ALA A 15 3.47 14.65 12.77
CA ALA A 15 3.63 13.89 11.53
C ALA A 15 2.80 12.61 11.66
N ALA A 16 1.98 12.31 10.65
CA ALA A 16 1.32 11.02 10.56
C ALA A 16 2.42 9.95 10.57
N ALA A 17 2.42 9.09 11.59
CA ALA A 17 3.33 7.96 11.62
C ALA A 17 3.08 7.15 10.34
N ALA A 18 4.09 7.04 9.49
CA ALA A 18 3.98 6.21 8.30
C ALA A 18 3.60 4.80 8.76
N ALA A 19 2.45 4.31 8.30
CA ALA A 19 2.00 2.98 8.64
C ALA A 19 3.10 2.00 8.22
N ARG A 20 3.51 1.11 9.13
CA ARG A 20 4.50 0.08 8.81
C ARG A 20 3.90 -0.80 7.70
N PRO A 21 4.58 -0.98 6.55
CA PRO A 21 4.06 -1.84 5.50
C PRO A 21 3.93 -3.27 6.04
N SER A 22 2.79 -3.89 5.72
CA SER A 22 2.56 -5.32 5.98
C SER A 22 2.86 -6.09 4.70
N PHE A 23 3.49 -7.26 4.84
CA PHE A 23 3.84 -8.10 3.70
C PHE A 23 3.00 -9.37 3.73
N VAL A 24 2.48 -9.76 2.57
CA VAL A 24 1.83 -11.06 2.35
C VAL A 24 2.61 -11.76 1.24
N LEU A 25 3.15 -12.93 1.54
CA LEU A 25 3.81 -13.79 0.56
C LEU A 25 2.84 -14.89 0.16
N VAL A 26 2.50 -14.94 -1.12
CA VAL A 26 1.71 -16.01 -1.71
C VAL A 26 2.67 -16.96 -2.42
N LEU A 27 2.76 -18.20 -1.94
CA LEU A 27 3.53 -19.26 -2.58
C LEU A 27 2.56 -20.17 -3.33
N ALA A 28 2.83 -20.38 -4.61
CA ALA A 28 2.12 -21.35 -5.43
C ALA A 28 3.12 -22.44 -5.86
N ASP A 29 2.67 -23.69 -5.77
CA ASP A 29 3.43 -24.84 -6.28
C ASP A 29 3.19 -24.99 -7.78
N ASP A 30 4.23 -25.33 -8.53
CA ASP A 30 4.19 -25.61 -9.98
C ASP A 30 3.48 -24.57 -10.87
N LEU A 31 3.41 -23.30 -10.44
CA LEU A 31 2.83 -22.24 -11.25
C LEU A 31 3.79 -21.82 -12.38
N GLY A 32 3.42 -22.15 -13.61
CA GLY A 32 4.14 -21.78 -14.82
C GLY A 32 3.87 -20.35 -15.27
N PHE A 33 4.78 -19.81 -16.09
CA PHE A 33 4.66 -18.45 -16.65
C PHE A 33 3.41 -18.27 -17.53
N GLY A 34 2.88 -19.33 -18.12
CA GLY A 34 1.73 -19.26 -19.00
C GLY A 34 0.39 -19.42 -18.29
N ASP A 35 0.36 -19.75 -17.00
CA ASP A 35 -0.85 -20.32 -16.36
C ASP A 35 -1.86 -19.25 -15.92
N LEU A 36 -1.43 -18.00 -15.78
CA LEU A 36 -2.30 -16.89 -15.39
C LEU A 36 -3.10 -16.35 -16.58
N GLY A 37 -4.37 -16.01 -16.31
CA GLY A 37 -5.23 -15.34 -17.29
C GLY A 37 -4.65 -13.99 -17.73
N SER A 38 -3.99 -13.25 -16.83
CA SER A 38 -3.28 -12.00 -17.15
C SER A 38 -2.13 -12.16 -18.15
N TYR A 39 -1.61 -13.38 -18.33
CA TYR A 39 -0.60 -13.71 -19.34
C TYR A 39 -1.20 -14.29 -20.64
N GLY A 40 -2.53 -14.27 -20.76
CA GLY A 40 -3.23 -14.68 -21.98
C GLY A 40 -3.47 -16.19 -22.08
N HIS A 41 -3.47 -16.91 -20.96
CA HIS A 41 -3.86 -18.32 -20.95
C HIS A 41 -5.27 -18.49 -21.55
N PRO A 42 -5.50 -19.43 -22.49
CA PRO A 42 -6.75 -19.49 -23.26
C PRO A 42 -8.00 -19.85 -22.45
N SER A 43 -7.84 -20.55 -21.32
CA SER A 43 -8.96 -21.06 -20.50
C SER A 43 -8.85 -20.83 -18.99
N SER A 44 -7.66 -20.89 -18.39
CA SER A 44 -7.42 -20.54 -16.99
C SER A 44 -7.89 -19.13 -16.67
N ALA A 45 -8.90 -19.03 -15.80
CA ALA A 45 -9.40 -17.78 -15.27
C ALA A 45 -8.84 -17.57 -13.87
N THR A 46 -8.04 -16.51 -13.69
CA THR A 46 -7.42 -16.16 -12.40
C THR A 46 -7.90 -14.80 -11.89
N PRO A 47 -9.22 -14.52 -11.84
CA PRO A 47 -9.76 -13.17 -11.68
C PRO A 47 -9.39 -12.49 -10.35
N HIS A 48 -9.01 -13.26 -9.33
CA HIS A 48 -8.50 -12.70 -8.07
C HIS A 48 -7.05 -12.26 -8.20
N LEU A 49 -6.19 -13.07 -8.85
CA LEU A 49 -4.78 -12.73 -9.08
C LEU A 49 -4.63 -11.66 -10.15
N ASP A 50 -5.48 -11.65 -11.18
CA ASP A 50 -5.45 -10.67 -12.27
C ASP A 50 -5.80 -9.25 -11.81
N ARG A 51 -6.40 -9.10 -10.62
CA ARG A 51 -6.81 -7.81 -10.01
C ARG A 51 -5.86 -7.33 -8.92
N LEU A 52 -4.88 -8.14 -8.52
CA LEU A 52 -3.85 -7.75 -7.55
C LEU A 52 -2.87 -6.77 -8.21
#